data_AF-A0A3P8VDU3-F1
#
_entry.id   AF-A0A3P8VDU3-F1
#
_cell.length_a   1.000
_cell.length_b   1.000
_cell.length_c   1.000
_cell.angle_alpha   90.00
_cell.angle_beta   90.00
_cell.angle_gamma   90.00
#
_symmetry.space_group_name_H-M   'P 1'
#
loop_
_entity.id
_entity.type
_entity.pdbx_description
1 polymer ?
#
loop_
_entity_poly.entity_id
_entity_poly.type
_entity_poly.pdbx_seq_one_letter_code
_entity_poly.pdbx_strand_id
1 'polypeptide(L)'
;MPLLCISLLVLLLLPQTLSCEGKWPAEDVKSNMVIVQTHLNDTWENITASLSKNCSNLKHKFPNCTPDIRGQVSDNSLSLRDKVVETIHNLTCSMTKLGLSQTEKLSKAVLNPIRCPCGKSAKIQRRRKRRNEHHKTTRKLCKAKAILSSVTQCYEILNSLMAT
;
A
#
# COMPACT_ATOMS: atom_id res chain seq x y z
N MET A 1 47.07 5.54 8.93
CA MET A 1 45.77 4.93 9.27
C MET A 1 44.65 5.63 8.51
N PRO A 2 44.24 5.16 7.31
CA PRO A 2 43.19 5.82 6.51
C PRO A 2 41.90 4.98 6.35
N LEU A 3 41.81 3.80 6.96
CA LEU A 3 40.75 2.82 6.69
C LEU A 3 39.40 3.12 7.37
N LEU A 4 39.36 4.01 8.36
CA LEU A 4 38.12 4.35 9.07
C LEU A 4 37.26 5.39 8.34
N CYS A 5 37.84 6.19 7.43
CA CYS A 5 37.10 7.23 6.71
C CYS A 5 36.19 6.69 5.59
N ILE A 6 36.51 5.51 5.03
CA ILE A 6 35.74 4.91 3.92
C ILE A 6 34.43 4.29 4.45
N SER A 7 34.43 3.77 5.68
CA SER A 7 33.27 3.12 6.28
C SER A 7 32.11 4.09 6.56
N LEU A 8 32.42 5.36 6.89
CA LEU A 8 31.43 6.41 7.15
C LEU A 8 30.74 6.92 5.87
N LEU A 9 31.47 6.99 4.75
CA LEU A 9 30.93 7.41 3.45
C LEU A 9 29.94 6.38 2.89
N VAL A 10 30.17 5.09 3.11
CA VAL A 10 29.23 4.03 2.70
C VAL A 10 27.91 4.14 3.45
N LEU A 11 27.92 4.48 4.75
CA LEU A 11 26.70 4.70 5.53
C LEU A 11 25.89 5.94 5.08
N LEU A 12 26.56 6.99 4.60
CA LEU A 12 25.92 8.18 4.00
C LEU A 12 25.37 7.93 2.59
N LEU A 13 25.93 6.96 1.86
CA LEU A 13 25.47 6.51 0.55
C LEU A 13 24.41 5.41 0.63
N LEU A 14 24.07 4.90 1.82
CA LEU A 14 22.87 4.09 1.97
C LEU A 14 21.69 4.99 1.60
N PRO A 15 20.90 4.64 0.59
CA PRO A 15 19.77 5.45 0.20
C PRO A 15 18.85 5.57 1.40
N GLN A 16 18.57 6.82 1.82
CA GLN A 16 17.65 7.18 2.89
C GLN A 16 16.25 6.56 2.70
N THR A 17 16.00 5.90 1.57
CA THR A 17 14.82 5.12 1.24
C THR A 17 14.71 3.78 1.97
N LEU A 18 15.71 3.37 2.77
CA LEU A 18 15.71 2.06 3.45
C LEU A 18 15.00 2.07 4.81
N SER A 19 14.84 3.22 5.45
CA SER A 19 14.04 3.32 6.66
C SER A 19 12.78 4.14 6.38
N CYS A 20 11.64 3.47 6.36
CA CYS A 20 10.33 4.12 6.42
C CYS A 20 9.87 4.31 7.87
N GLU A 21 10.79 4.26 8.84
CA GLU A 21 10.55 4.72 10.21
C GLU A 21 10.65 6.24 10.23
N GLY A 22 9.51 6.91 10.04
CA GLY A 22 9.45 8.36 10.04
C GLY A 22 8.02 8.88 10.15
N LYS A 23 7.90 10.18 10.39
CA LYS A 23 6.63 10.91 10.28
C LYS A 23 6.09 10.70 8.86
N TRP A 24 4.90 10.15 8.75
CA TRP A 24 4.30 9.93 7.44
C TRP A 24 3.72 11.26 6.95
N PRO A 25 3.84 11.58 5.65
CA PRO A 25 3.41 12.87 5.13
C PRO A 25 1.89 12.90 4.92
N ALA A 26 1.13 12.87 6.03
CA ALA A 26 -0.33 12.79 6.02
C ALA A 26 -0.97 13.96 5.25
N GLU A 27 -0.39 15.16 5.36
CA GLU A 27 -0.79 16.36 4.65
C GLU A 27 -0.57 16.21 3.13
N ASP A 28 0.60 15.71 2.71
CA ASP A 28 0.90 15.50 1.28
C ASP A 28 -0.01 14.41 0.69
N VAL A 29 -0.28 13.35 1.44
CA VAL A 29 -1.21 12.29 1.05
C VAL A 29 -2.63 12.84 0.91
N LYS A 30 -3.09 13.68 1.83
CA LYS A 30 -4.39 14.35 1.75
C LYS A 30 -4.47 15.31 0.57
N SER A 31 -3.43 16.11 0.32
CA SER A 31 -3.42 17.08 -0.79
C SER A 31 -3.56 16.41 -2.16
N ASN A 32 -3.06 15.18 -2.29
CA ASN A 32 -3.15 14.38 -3.52
C ASN A 32 -4.46 13.60 -3.64
N MET A 33 -5.38 13.71 -2.68
CA MET A 33 -6.58 12.88 -2.63
C MET A 33 -7.46 13.03 -3.88
N VAL A 34 -7.61 14.23 -4.45
CA VAL A 34 -8.41 14.44 -5.66
C VAL A 34 -7.89 13.57 -6.81
N ILE A 35 -6.57 13.57 -7.02
CA ILE A 35 -5.91 12.76 -8.05
C ILE A 35 -6.06 11.27 -7.75
N VAL A 36 -5.86 10.89 -6.49
CA VAL A 36 -6.03 9.50 -6.04
C VAL A 36 -7.47 9.03 -6.25
N GLN A 37 -8.46 9.86 -5.99
CA GLN A 37 -9.88 9.51 -6.09
C GLN A 37 -10.30 9.28 -7.54
N THR A 38 -9.83 10.11 -8.48
CA THR A 38 -9.99 9.84 -9.92
C THR A 38 -9.42 8.48 -10.28
N HIS A 39 -8.17 8.20 -9.89
CA HIS A 39 -7.54 6.92 -10.20
C HIS A 39 -8.19 5.72 -9.48
N LEU A 40 -8.75 5.91 -8.29
CA LEU A 40 -9.50 4.88 -7.57
C LEU A 40 -10.75 4.49 -8.37
N ASN A 41 -11.53 5.47 -8.82
CA ASN A 41 -12.74 5.24 -9.61
C ASN A 41 -12.41 4.55 -10.94
N ASP A 42 -11.43 5.07 -11.69
CA ASP A 42 -11.00 4.48 -12.96
C ASP A 42 -10.55 3.02 -12.77
N THR A 43 -9.79 2.75 -11.71
CA THR A 43 -9.26 1.41 -11.44
C THR A 43 -10.38 0.48 -10.99
N TRP A 44 -11.35 0.98 -10.21
CA TRP A 44 -12.53 0.23 -9.78
C TRP A 44 -13.40 -0.21 -10.96
N GLU A 45 -13.68 0.72 -11.88
CA GLU A 45 -14.43 0.44 -13.10
C GLU A 45 -13.71 -0.57 -13.98
N ASN A 46 -12.41 -0.37 -14.25
CA ASN A 46 -11.61 -1.27 -15.07
C ASN A 46 -11.53 -2.70 -14.50
N ILE A 47 -11.36 -2.83 -13.18
CA ILE A 47 -11.34 -4.14 -12.51
C ILE A 47 -12.72 -4.78 -12.55
N THR A 48 -13.79 -4.01 -12.32
CA THR A 48 -15.16 -4.52 -12.34
C THR A 48 -15.56 -4.98 -13.75
N ALA A 49 -15.20 -4.22 -14.79
CA ALA A 49 -15.38 -4.62 -16.19
C ALA A 49 -14.59 -5.90 -16.54
N SER A 50 -13.44 -6.10 -15.91
CA SER A 50 -12.60 -7.30 -16.12
C SER A 50 -13.04 -8.53 -15.31
N LEU A 51 -13.96 -8.38 -14.36
CA LEU A 51 -14.44 -9.45 -13.51
C LEU A 51 -15.66 -10.13 -14.11
N SER A 52 -15.49 -11.35 -14.63
CA SER A 52 -16.59 -12.18 -15.14
C SER A 52 -17.40 -12.89 -14.04
N LYS A 53 -16.92 -12.91 -12.80
CA LYS A 53 -17.54 -13.61 -11.66
C LYS A 53 -17.42 -12.80 -10.38
N ASN A 54 -18.40 -12.96 -9.49
CA ASN A 54 -18.38 -12.35 -8.17
C ASN A 54 -17.24 -12.90 -7.29
N CYS A 55 -16.64 -12.01 -6.51
CA CYS A 55 -15.48 -12.30 -5.65
C CYS A 55 -15.83 -12.94 -4.30
N SER A 56 -17.08 -13.39 -4.13
CA SER A 56 -17.68 -13.86 -2.87
C SER A 56 -16.96 -15.06 -2.22
N ASN A 57 -16.19 -15.84 -2.98
CA ASN A 57 -15.48 -17.02 -2.47
C ASN A 57 -14.06 -16.74 -1.93
N LEU A 58 -13.59 -15.49 -1.97
CA LEU A 58 -12.23 -15.16 -1.57
C LEU A 58 -12.21 -14.48 -0.20
N LYS A 59 -11.89 -15.27 0.84
CA LYS A 59 -11.53 -14.74 2.16
C LYS A 59 -10.21 -13.96 2.05
N HIS A 60 -10.30 -12.69 1.71
CA HIS A 60 -9.16 -11.79 1.71
C HIS A 60 -9.07 -11.10 3.08
N LYS A 61 -8.14 -11.55 3.92
CA LYS A 61 -7.76 -10.81 5.13
C LYS A 61 -6.79 -9.73 4.72
N PHE A 62 -7.28 -8.51 4.56
CA PHE A 62 -6.43 -7.32 4.47
C PHE A 62 -6.43 -6.61 5.82
N PRO A 63 -5.34 -5.89 6.15
CA PRO A 63 -5.39 -4.94 7.24
C PRO A 63 -6.53 -3.96 6.94
N ASN A 64 -7.51 -3.92 7.83
CA ASN A 64 -8.56 -2.93 7.77
C ASN A 64 -7.98 -1.60 8.24
N CYS A 65 -8.45 -0.49 7.67
CA CYS A 65 -8.09 0.84 8.12
C CYS A 65 -8.82 1.26 9.40
N THR A 66 -9.47 0.34 10.11
CA THR A 66 -9.91 0.57 11.48
C THR A 66 -8.70 0.52 12.40
N PRO A 67 -8.26 1.64 12.97
CA PRO A 67 -7.28 1.59 14.04
C PRO A 67 -7.92 0.82 15.20
N ASP A 68 -7.26 -0.23 15.68
CA ASP A 68 -7.70 -0.88 16.91
C ASP A 68 -7.43 0.11 18.06
N ILE A 69 -8.48 0.82 18.48
CA ILE A 69 -8.38 1.90 19.47
C ILE A 69 -8.08 1.32 20.87
N ARG A 70 -8.10 -0.01 21.06
CA ARG A 70 -8.03 -0.65 22.38
C ARG A 70 -6.64 -0.91 22.96
N GLY A 71 -5.54 -0.60 22.27
CA GLY A 71 -4.24 -0.83 22.89
C GLY A 71 -3.07 -0.30 22.09
N GLN A 72 -2.59 0.88 22.49
CA GLN A 72 -1.18 1.28 22.56
C GLN A 72 -1.11 2.81 22.52
N VAL A 73 -1.28 3.41 23.70
CA VAL A 73 -0.49 4.57 24.06
C VAL A 73 0.83 3.99 24.56
N SER A 74 1.84 3.97 23.70
CA SER A 74 3.24 3.75 24.08
C SER A 74 3.97 5.01 23.69
N ASP A 75 4.76 5.56 24.61
CA ASP A 75 5.27 6.94 24.62
C ASP A 75 6.25 7.33 23.48
N ASN A 76 6.31 6.54 22.40
CA ASN A 76 6.93 6.87 21.10
C ASN A 76 5.88 6.88 19.95
N SER A 77 4.63 7.24 20.28
CA SER A 77 3.42 6.99 19.50
C SER A 77 3.40 7.56 18.08
N LEU A 78 3.45 6.68 17.08
CA LEU A 78 3.05 6.97 15.70
C LEU A 78 1.61 7.50 15.73
N SER A 79 1.38 8.72 15.22
CA SER A 79 0.06 9.35 15.32
C SER A 79 -1.01 8.49 14.62
N LEU A 80 -2.28 8.63 15.01
CA LEU A 80 -3.36 7.88 14.37
C LEU A 80 -3.37 8.08 12.84
N ARG A 81 -3.02 9.29 12.39
CA ARG A 81 -2.86 9.66 10.99
C ARG A 81 -1.75 8.88 10.32
N ASP A 82 -0.59 8.82 10.95
CA ASP A 82 0.57 8.07 10.47
C ASP A 82 0.25 6.57 10.32
N LYS A 83 -0.48 5.97 11.28
CA LYS A 83 -0.95 4.57 11.20
C LYS A 83 -1.88 4.33 9.99
N VAL A 84 -2.74 5.29 9.67
CA VAL A 84 -3.61 5.22 8.49
C VAL A 84 -2.78 5.32 7.21
N VAL A 85 -1.82 6.24 7.14
CA VAL A 85 -0.94 6.37 5.96
C VAL A 85 -0.05 5.14 5.78
N GLU A 86 0.48 4.57 6.85
CA GLU A 86 1.21 3.30 6.83
C GLU A 86 0.33 2.17 6.28
N THR A 87 -0.94 2.12 6.68
CA THR A 87 -1.87 1.11 6.15
C THR A 87 -2.16 1.32 4.66
N ILE A 88 -2.35 2.57 4.22
CA ILE A 88 -2.48 2.94 2.80
C ILE A 88 -1.25 2.48 2.01
N HIS A 89 -0.04 2.71 2.54
CA HIS A 89 1.20 2.26 1.92
C HIS A 89 1.26 0.74 1.78
N ASN A 90 1.01 0.01 2.87
CA ASN A 90 1.05 -1.45 2.91
C ASN A 90 0.03 -2.11 1.96
N LEU A 91 -1.18 -1.56 1.90
CA LEU A 91 -2.23 -1.97 0.97
C LEU A 91 -1.81 -1.72 -0.48
N THR A 92 -1.30 -0.53 -0.77
CA THR A 92 -0.85 -0.15 -2.12
C THR A 92 0.34 -0.99 -2.58
N CYS A 93 1.30 -1.26 -1.68
CA CYS A 93 2.39 -2.18 -1.95
C CYS A 93 1.93 -3.63 -2.15
N SER A 94 0.83 -4.04 -1.50
CA SER A 94 0.22 -5.34 -1.76
C SER A 94 -0.46 -5.39 -3.12
N MET A 95 -1.00 -4.27 -3.60
CA MET A 95 -1.61 -4.11 -4.91
C MET A 95 -0.58 -4.16 -6.04
N THR A 96 0.55 -3.43 -5.92
CA THR A 96 1.63 -3.48 -6.91
C THR A 96 2.18 -4.90 -7.10
N LYS A 97 2.29 -5.66 -6.01
CA LYS A 97 2.70 -7.07 -6.03
C LYS A 97 1.75 -8.00 -6.79
N LEU A 98 0.51 -7.57 -7.08
CA LEU A 98 -0.42 -8.35 -7.93
C LEU A 98 0.01 -8.33 -9.40
N GLY A 99 0.76 -7.31 -9.83
CA GLY A 99 1.23 -7.14 -11.20
C GLY A 99 0.06 -6.99 -12.18
N LEU A 100 -0.94 -6.19 -11.80
CA LEU A 100 -2.07 -5.82 -12.67
C LEU A 100 -1.80 -4.44 -13.25
N SER A 101 -1.74 -4.33 -14.58
CA SER A 101 -1.51 -3.06 -15.29
C SER A 101 -2.54 -1.99 -14.91
N GLN A 102 -3.79 -2.41 -14.71
CA GLN A 102 -4.91 -1.55 -14.28
C GLN A 102 -4.62 -0.76 -12.99
N THR A 103 -3.79 -1.31 -12.10
CA THR A 103 -3.51 -0.73 -10.79
C THR A 103 -2.27 0.15 -10.75
N GLU A 104 -1.53 0.25 -11.87
CA GLU A 104 -0.21 0.90 -11.89
C GLU A 104 -0.30 2.42 -11.67
N LYS A 105 -1.23 3.09 -12.36
CA LYS A 105 -1.45 4.54 -12.24
C LYS A 105 -1.84 4.92 -10.81
N LEU A 106 -2.83 4.21 -10.26
CA LEU A 106 -3.26 4.39 -8.87
C LEU A 106 -2.11 4.16 -7.89
N SER A 107 -1.33 3.10 -8.07
CA SER A 107 -0.21 2.80 -7.17
C SER A 107 0.83 3.92 -7.16
N LYS A 108 1.15 4.48 -8.33
CA LYS A 108 2.05 5.64 -8.44
C LYS A 108 1.48 6.87 -7.75
N ALA A 109 0.21 7.19 -8.01
CA ALA A 109 -0.45 8.34 -7.40
C ALA A 109 -0.46 8.27 -5.86
N VAL A 110 -0.65 7.08 -5.29
CA VAL A 110 -0.65 6.88 -3.83
C VAL A 110 0.77 6.83 -3.25
N LEU A 111 1.73 6.18 -3.91
CA LEU A 111 3.08 5.99 -3.36
C LEU A 111 4.00 7.22 -3.52
N ASN A 112 3.78 8.04 -4.56
CA ASN A 112 4.57 9.25 -4.81
C ASN A 112 4.60 10.23 -3.63
N PRO A 113 3.46 10.64 -3.03
CA PRO A 113 3.48 11.53 -1.86
C PRO A 113 4.08 10.87 -0.63
N ILE A 114 3.93 9.55 -0.49
CA ILE A 114 4.44 8.79 0.66
C ILE A 114 5.97 8.68 0.65
N ARG A 115 6.60 8.66 -0.54
CA ARG A 115 8.06 8.58 -0.75
C ARG A 115 8.75 7.38 -0.08
N CYS A 116 7.98 6.36 0.32
CA CYS A 116 8.50 5.10 0.85
C CYS A 116 8.41 3.99 -0.22
N PRO A 117 9.53 3.33 -0.59
CA PRO A 117 9.50 2.24 -1.55
C PRO A 117 8.80 0.99 -0.97
N CYS A 118 8.18 0.19 -1.84
CA CYS A 118 7.66 -1.11 -1.44
C CYS A 118 8.80 -2.12 -1.24
N GLY A 119 8.90 -2.69 -0.03
CA GLY A 119 9.88 -3.75 0.25
C GLY A 119 9.78 -4.93 -0.73
N LYS A 120 10.92 -5.37 -1.24
CA LYS A 120 11.04 -6.59 -2.06
C LYS A 120 10.77 -7.80 -1.17
N SER A 121 9.71 -8.55 -1.43
CA SER A 121 9.52 -9.84 -0.76
C SER A 121 10.52 -10.85 -1.31
N ALA A 122 11.30 -11.50 -0.44
CA ALA A 122 12.08 -12.67 -0.80
C ALA A 122 11.15 -13.70 -1.47
N LYS A 123 11.35 -13.94 -2.77
CA LYS A 123 10.56 -14.92 -3.52
C LYS A 123 10.96 -16.31 -3.05
N ILE A 124 10.36 -16.82 -1.98
CA ILE A 124 10.46 -18.24 -1.65
C ILE A 124 9.74 -19.00 -2.77
N GLN A 125 10.53 -19.63 -3.62
CA GLN A 125 10.10 -20.33 -4.82
C GLN A 125 9.43 -21.65 -4.40
N ARG A 126 8.21 -21.59 -3.86
CA ARG A 126 7.39 -22.78 -3.64
C ARG A 126 6.97 -23.32 -5.00
N ARG A 127 7.53 -24.46 -5.42
CA ARG A 127 7.08 -25.26 -6.56
C ARG A 127 5.56 -25.41 -6.48
N ARG A 128 4.82 -24.73 -7.37
CA ARG A 128 3.35 -24.78 -7.41
C ARG A 128 2.87 -25.46 -8.68
N LYS A 129 2.05 -26.48 -8.46
CA LYS A 129 1.22 -27.23 -9.42
C LYS A 129 0.56 -26.27 -10.42
N ARG A 130 0.61 -26.61 -11.73
CA ARG A 130 -0.03 -25.86 -12.83
C ARG A 130 -1.52 -25.68 -12.51
N ARG A 131 -1.89 -24.47 -12.09
CA ARG A 131 -3.28 -24.07 -11.85
C ARG A 131 -3.69 -23.21 -13.03
N ASN A 132 -4.93 -23.39 -13.52
CA ASN A 132 -5.48 -22.68 -14.67
C ASN A 132 -5.22 -21.15 -14.57
N GLU A 133 -4.55 -20.57 -15.57
CA GLU A 133 -4.16 -19.15 -15.59
C GLU A 133 -5.38 -18.23 -15.47
N HIS A 134 -6.53 -18.61 -16.02
CA HIS A 134 -7.75 -17.81 -15.90
C HIS A 134 -8.19 -17.63 -14.43
N HIS A 135 -8.19 -18.72 -13.66
CA HIS A 135 -8.53 -18.68 -12.23
C HIS A 135 -7.54 -17.84 -11.41
N LYS A 136 -6.27 -17.82 -11.81
CA LYS A 136 -5.22 -17.01 -11.18
C LYS A 136 -5.43 -15.51 -11.44
N THR A 137 -5.80 -15.13 -12.66
CA THR A 137 -6.11 -13.74 -13.01
C THR A 137 -7.36 -13.24 -12.29
N THR A 138 -8.46 -14.01 -12.30
CA THR A 138 -9.67 -13.65 -11.55
C THR A 138 -9.38 -13.48 -10.07
N ARG A 139 -8.55 -14.35 -9.48
CA ARG A 139 -8.15 -14.23 -8.07
C ARG A 139 -7.35 -12.96 -7.80
N LYS A 140 -6.48 -12.54 -8.72
CA LYS A 140 -5.74 -11.27 -8.59
C LYS A 140 -6.69 -10.07 -8.68
N LEU A 141 -7.62 -10.07 -9.62
CA LEU A 141 -8.62 -9.01 -9.78
C LEU A 141 -9.50 -8.86 -8.54
N CYS A 142 -9.99 -9.98 -7.99
CA CYS A 142 -10.74 -9.96 -6.73
C CYS A 142 -9.91 -9.46 -5.55
N LYS A 143 -8.64 -9.87 -5.50
CA LYS A 143 -7.70 -9.40 -4.48
C LYS A 143 -7.49 -7.88 -4.60
N ALA A 144 -7.36 -7.36 -5.81
CA ALA A 144 -7.23 -5.94 -6.07
C ALA A 144 -8.52 -5.17 -5.71
N LYS A 145 -9.70 -5.67 -6.08
CA LYS A 145 -10.99 -5.07 -5.71
C LYS A 145 -11.15 -4.91 -4.19
N ALA A 146 -10.75 -5.93 -3.42
CA ALA A 146 -10.76 -5.84 -1.97
C ALA A 146 -9.75 -4.83 -1.42
N ILE A 147 -8.54 -4.72 -2.01
CA ILE A 147 -7.58 -3.67 -1.65
C ILE A 147 -8.14 -2.28 -1.93
N LEU A 148 -8.75 -2.07 -3.10
CA LEU A 148 -9.36 -0.79 -3.45
C LEU A 148 -10.39 -0.36 -2.41
N SER A 149 -11.27 -1.29 -2.01
CA SER A 149 -12.27 -1.03 -0.96
C SER A 149 -11.62 -0.59 0.35
N SER A 150 -10.54 -1.27 0.78
CA SER A 150 -9.81 -0.89 1.99
C SER A 150 -9.14 0.47 1.85
N VAL A 151 -8.45 0.73 0.73
CA VAL A 151 -7.75 2.01 0.47
C VAL A 151 -8.74 3.17 0.46
N THR A 152 -9.90 3.04 -0.18
CA THR A 152 -10.96 4.06 -0.16
C THR A 152 -11.37 4.39 1.27
N GLN A 153 -11.66 3.36 2.07
CA GLN A 153 -12.02 3.54 3.48
C GLN A 153 -10.90 4.24 4.28
N CYS A 154 -9.64 3.93 4.00
CA CYS A 154 -8.50 4.60 4.64
C CYS A 154 -8.47 6.10 4.35
N TYR A 155 -8.72 6.50 3.10
CA TYR A 155 -8.74 7.91 2.70
C TYR A 155 -9.92 8.66 3.35
N GLU A 156 -11.08 8.03 3.48
CA GLU A 156 -12.23 8.60 4.21
C GLU A 156 -11.89 8.86 5.68
N ILE A 157 -11.24 7.91 6.35
CA ILE A 157 -10.78 8.06 7.74
C ILE A 157 -9.71 9.15 7.83
N LEU A 158 -8.71 9.13 6.94
CA LEU A 158 -7.65 10.14 6.92
C LEU A 158 -8.20 11.56 6.77
N ASN A 159 -9.20 11.75 5.90
CA ASN A 159 -9.87 13.03 5.75
C ASN A 159 -10.58 13.47 7.02
N SER A 160 -11.30 12.56 7.66
CA SER A 160 -12.03 12.83 8.91
C SER A 160 -11.08 13.25 10.03
N LEU A 161 -9.91 12.62 10.12
CA LEU A 161 -8.85 12.95 11.08
C LEU A 161 -8.12 14.27 10.78
N MET A 162 -8.32 14.83 9.58
CA MET A 162 -7.64 16.05 9.11
C MET A 162 -8.61 17.21 8.88
N ALA A 163 -9.90 17.03 9.21
CA ALA A 163 -10.94 18.06 9.15
C ALA A 163 -11.17 18.73 10.51
N THR A 164 -10.62 18.15 11.58
CA THR A 164 -10.52 18.70 12.95
C THR A 164 -9.27 19.54 13.11
#